data_AF-A0A7V1JK90-F1
#
_entry.id   AF-A0A7V1JK90-F1
#
_cell.length_a   1.000
_cell.length_b   1.000
_cell.length_c   1.000
_cell.angle_alpha   90.00
_cell.angle_beta   90.00
_cell.angle_gamma   90.00
#
_symmetry.space_group_name_H-M   'P 1'
#
loop_
_entity.id
_entity.type
_entity.pdbx_description
1 polymer ?
#
loop_
_entity_poly.entity_id
_entity_poly.type
_entity_poly.pdbx_seq_one_letter_code
_entity_poly.pdbx_strand_id
1 'polypeptide(L)'
;NTVAQMETCLSDLFDLENQTSDSLHQALRETEEAIRQVLGGASEVELSPQNAYVRRRQHELTRAANLLSYSVGEGSNRRVRIYREE
;
A
#
# COMPACT_ATOMS: atom_id res chain seq x y z
N ASN A 1 37.75 -17.33 5.53
CA ASN A 1 36.81 -16.77 4.53
C ASN A 1 35.38 -17.18 4.83
N THR A 2 34.80 -16.75 5.96
CA THR A 2 33.39 -17.05 6.33
C THR A 2 32.72 -15.92 7.12
N VAL A 3 33.47 -14.94 7.64
CA VAL A 3 32.90 -13.77 8.35
C VAL A 3 32.33 -12.76 7.36
N ALA A 4 33.06 -12.43 6.28
CA ALA A 4 32.59 -11.49 5.26
C ALA A 4 31.31 -11.95 4.53
N GLN A 5 31.09 -13.27 4.42
CA GLN A 5 29.88 -13.82 3.80
C GLN A 5 28.65 -13.78 4.72
N MET A 6 28.85 -13.81 6.05
CA MET A 6 27.76 -13.63 7.01
C MET A 6 27.35 -12.15 7.10
N GLU A 7 28.29 -11.21 6.99
CA GLU A 7 27.98 -9.77 6.99
C GLU A 7 27.15 -9.35 5.78
N THR A 8 27.47 -9.83 4.57
CA THR A 8 26.65 -9.54 3.38
C THR A 8 25.20 -10.04 3.52
N CYS A 9 25.01 -11.23 4.08
CA CYS A 9 23.68 -11.81 4.27
C CYS A 9 22.81 -11.01 5.27
N LEU A 10 23.44 -10.45 6.32
CA LEU A 10 22.74 -9.61 7.30
C LEU A 10 22.41 -8.22 6.74
N SER A 11 23.31 -7.62 5.96
CA SER A 11 23.06 -6.34 5.29
C SER A 11 21.93 -6.43 4.27
N ASP A 12 21.92 -7.47 3.42
CA ASP A 12 20.89 -7.66 2.41
C ASP A 12 19.49 -7.82 3.04
N LEU A 13 19.40 -8.52 4.17
CA LEU A 13 18.14 -8.72 4.90
C LEU A 13 17.61 -7.40 5.48
N PHE A 14 18.49 -6.58 6.08
CA PHE A 14 18.13 -5.26 6.59
C PHE A 14 17.70 -4.29 5.49
N ASP A 15 18.38 -4.31 4.33
CA ASP A 15 18.00 -3.47 3.19
C ASP A 15 16.64 -3.87 2.60
N LEU A 16 16.34 -5.18 2.55
CA LEU A 16 15.03 -5.71 2.14
C LEU A 16 13.90 -5.28 3.09
N GLU A 17 14.13 -5.29 4.40
CA GLU A 17 13.15 -4.82 5.39
C GLU A 17 12.90 -3.30 5.29
N ASN A 18 13.96 -2.52 5.07
CA ASN A 18 13.85 -1.07 4.84
C ASN A 18 13.08 -0.75 3.56
N GLN A 19 13.41 -1.41 2.43
CA GLN A 19 12.72 -1.21 1.16
C GLN A 19 11.23 -1.58 1.24
N THR A 20 10.91 -2.67 1.94
CA THR A 20 9.52 -3.10 2.15
C THR A 20 8.75 -2.07 2.99
N SER A 21 9.40 -1.51 4.01
CA SER A 21 8.82 -0.46 4.86
C SER A 21 8.56 0.82 4.07
N ASP A 22 9.49 1.25 3.21
CA ASP A 22 9.34 2.43 2.37
C ASP A 22 8.22 2.29 1.35
N SER A 23 8.12 1.13 0.69
CA SER A 23 7.04 0.83 -0.24
C SER A 23 5.67 0.84 0.44
N LEU A 24 5.58 0.30 1.66
CA LEU A 24 4.35 0.35 2.46
C LEU A 24 4.00 1.80 2.80
N HIS A 25 4.95 2.59 3.31
CA HIS A 25 4.71 3.98 3.67
C HIS A 25 4.22 4.81 2.47
N GLN A 26 4.81 4.60 1.28
CA GLN A 26 4.37 5.28 0.08
C GLN A 26 2.92 4.92 -0.30
N ALA A 27 2.58 3.63 -0.26
CA ALA A 27 1.24 3.16 -0.58
C ALA A 27 0.17 3.66 0.41
N LEU A 28 0.53 3.83 1.69
CA LEU A 28 -0.36 4.41 2.69
C LEU A 28 -0.54 5.92 2.48
N ARG A 29 0.53 6.66 2.16
CA ARG A 29 0.40 8.08 1.79
C ARG A 29 -0.51 8.28 0.58
N GLU A 30 -0.36 7.46 -0.45
CA GLU A 30 -1.24 7.47 -1.64
C GLU A 30 -2.71 7.24 -1.24
N THR A 31 -2.95 6.34 -0.29
CA THR A 31 -4.30 6.06 0.23
C THR A 31 -4.87 7.27 0.96
N GLU A 32 -4.10 7.96 1.80
CA GLU A 32 -4.53 9.18 2.47
C GLU A 32 -4.86 10.30 1.49
N GLU A 33 -4.06 10.45 0.43
CA GLU A 33 -4.31 11.41 -0.65
C GLU A 33 -5.62 11.10 -1.38
N ALA A 34 -5.85 9.84 -1.73
CA ALA A 34 -7.08 9.39 -2.37
C ALA A 34 -8.31 9.62 -1.49
N ILE A 35 -8.21 9.32 -0.18
CA ILE A 35 -9.26 9.63 0.79
C ILE A 35 -9.57 11.13 0.79
N ARG A 36 -8.56 12.00 0.84
CA ARG A 36 -8.75 13.46 0.79
C ARG A 36 -9.45 13.90 -0.50
N GLN A 37 -9.12 13.31 -1.64
CA GLN A 37 -9.76 13.62 -2.92
C GLN A 37 -11.24 13.20 -2.94
N VAL A 38 -11.57 11.99 -2.50
CA VAL A 38 -12.96 11.52 -2.40
C VAL A 38 -13.75 12.36 -1.40
N LEU A 39 -13.15 12.71 -0.26
CA LEU A 39 -13.76 13.62 0.70
C LEU A 39 -14.01 15.02 0.11
N GLY A 40 -13.10 15.50 -0.72
CA GLY A 40 -13.19 16.75 -1.47
C GLY A 40 -14.19 16.75 -2.63
N GLY A 41 -14.84 15.62 -2.92
CA GLY A 41 -15.90 15.53 -3.92
C GLY A 41 -15.57 14.71 -5.17
N ALA A 42 -14.41 14.05 -5.23
CA ALA A 42 -14.20 13.01 -6.24
C ALA A 42 -15.15 11.84 -6.00
N SER A 43 -15.75 11.30 -7.07
CA SER A 43 -16.63 10.14 -6.98
C SER A 43 -15.87 8.88 -6.55
N GLU A 44 -14.72 8.64 -7.18
CA GLU A 44 -13.83 7.52 -6.89
C GLU A 44 -12.37 7.85 -7.23
N VAL A 45 -11.45 7.14 -6.58
CA VAL A 45 -10.00 7.22 -6.85
C VAL A 45 -9.42 5.81 -6.86
N GLU A 46 -8.64 5.49 -7.89
CA GLU A 46 -7.90 4.22 -8.01
C GLU A 46 -6.46 4.41 -7.52
N LEU A 47 -5.99 3.48 -6.67
CA LEU A 47 -4.61 3.46 -6.19
C LEU A 47 -3.70 2.64 -7.11
N SER A 48 -2.40 2.75 -6.89
CA SER A 48 -1.39 1.91 -7.54
C SER A 48 -1.57 0.42 -7.18
N PRO A 49 -1.20 -0.52 -8.07
CA PRO A 49 -1.12 -1.94 -7.74
C PRO A 49 -0.22 -2.21 -6.55
N GLN A 50 -0.71 -3.02 -5.62
CA GLN A 50 -0.03 -3.34 -4.39
C GLN A 50 -0.24 -4.81 -4.02
N ASN A 51 0.69 -5.38 -3.25
CA ASN A 51 0.54 -6.75 -2.76
C ASN A 51 -0.62 -6.89 -1.76
N ALA A 52 -1.01 -8.13 -1.44
CA ALA A 52 -2.17 -8.39 -0.57
C ALA A 52 -2.06 -7.77 0.83
N TYR A 53 -0.86 -7.73 1.41
CA TYR A 53 -0.62 -7.14 2.73
C TYR A 53 -0.88 -5.64 2.72
N VAL A 54 -0.32 -4.93 1.74
CA VAL A 54 -0.49 -3.48 1.58
C VAL A 54 -1.96 -3.17 1.31
N ARG A 55 -2.63 -3.86 0.38
CA ARG A 55 -4.06 -3.64 0.09
C ARG A 55 -4.95 -3.81 1.32
N ARG A 56 -4.64 -4.77 2.21
CA ARG A 56 -5.36 -4.92 3.48
C ARG A 56 -5.25 -3.66 4.33
N ARG A 57 -4.05 -3.07 4.46
CA ARG A 57 -3.84 -1.80 5.18
C ARG A 57 -4.58 -0.64 4.52
N GLN A 58 -4.58 -0.58 3.19
CA GLN A 58 -5.32 0.45 2.44
C GLN A 58 -6.83 0.35 2.69
N HIS A 59 -7.39 -0.87 2.71
CA HIS A 59 -8.79 -1.11 3.08
C HIS A 59 -9.09 -0.72 4.53
N GLU A 60 -8.21 -1.07 5.49
CA GLU A 60 -8.34 -0.65 6.90
C GLU A 60 -8.39 0.87 7.04
N LEU A 61 -7.48 1.58 6.37
CA LEU A 61 -7.41 3.04 6.38
C LEU A 61 -8.62 3.69 5.72
N THR A 62 -9.09 3.13 4.61
CA THR A 62 -10.31 3.59 3.92
C THR A 62 -11.53 3.45 4.81
N ARG A 63 -11.67 2.29 5.48
CA ARG A 63 -12.77 2.04 6.42
C ARG A 63 -12.73 2.99 7.60
N ALA A 64 -11.54 3.29 8.13
CA ALA A 64 -11.37 4.26 9.22
C ALA A 64 -11.83 5.69 8.83
N ALA A 65 -11.77 6.03 7.54
CA ALA A 65 -12.28 7.29 7.00
C ALA A 65 -13.77 7.25 6.65
N ASN A 66 -14.51 6.20 7.00
CA ASN A 66 -15.91 5.97 6.63
C ASN A 66 -16.16 6.01 5.10
N LEU A 67 -15.20 5.55 4.32
CA LEU A 67 -15.32 5.37 2.88
C LEU A 67 -15.41 3.89 2.53
N LEU A 68 -15.93 3.62 1.35
CA LEU A 68 -16.01 2.26 0.80
C LEU A 68 -14.82 2.00 -0.11
N SER A 69 -14.43 0.72 -0.21
CA SER A 69 -13.36 0.30 -1.12
C SER A 69 -13.60 -1.10 -1.66
N TYR A 70 -13.09 -1.34 -2.86
CA TYR A 70 -13.04 -2.67 -3.47
C TYR A 70 -11.72 -2.85 -4.22
N SER A 71 -11.26 -4.10 -4.32
CA SER A 71 -10.06 -4.42 -5.09
C SER A 71 -10.44 -4.77 -6.54
N VAL A 72 -9.77 -4.15 -7.51
CA VAL A 72 -9.91 -4.44 -8.95
C VAL A 72 -8.61 -5.00 -9.53
N GLY A 73 -8.72 -5.81 -10.59
CA GLY A 73 -7.59 -6.46 -11.26
C GLY A 73 -7.17 -7.80 -10.65
N GLU A 74 -6.15 -8.42 -11.25
CA GLU A 74 -5.68 -9.78 -10.94
C GLU A 74 -4.18 -9.83 -10.66
N GLY A 75 -3.77 -10.78 -9.82
CA GLY A 75 -2.35 -11.04 -9.51
C GLY A 75 -1.61 -9.80 -9.01
N SER A 76 -0.48 -9.50 -9.65
CA SER A 76 0.39 -8.35 -9.37
C SER A 76 -0.20 -7.00 -9.76
N ASN A 77 -1.20 -6.97 -10.66
CA ASN A 77 -1.84 -5.74 -11.12
C ASN A 77 -3.06 -5.35 -10.28
N ARG A 78 -3.39 -6.16 -9.27
CA ARG A 78 -4.54 -5.94 -8.38
C ARG A 78 -4.30 -4.74 -7.47
N ARG A 79 -5.29 -3.85 -7.43
CA ARG A 79 -5.22 -2.54 -6.77
C ARG A 79 -6.52 -2.20 -6.06
N VAL A 80 -6.50 -1.25 -5.15
CA VAL A 80 -7.68 -0.80 -4.40
C VAL A 80 -8.27 0.43 -5.06
N ARG A 81 -9.60 0.49 -5.15
CA ARG A 81 -10.35 1.68 -5.53
C ARG A 81 -11.19 2.13 -4.34
N ILE A 82 -11.19 3.44 -4.09
CA ILE A 82 -11.88 4.10 -2.96
C ILE A 82 -12.99 4.98 -3.53
N TYR A 83 -14.14 4.97 -2.88
CA TYR A 83 -15.32 5.73 -3.30
C TYR A 83 -16.21 6.06 -2.09
N ARG A 84 -17.16 6.98 -2.30
CA ARG A 84 -18.18 7.34 -1.31
C ARG A 84 -19.45 6.54 -1.55
N GLU A 85 -20.12 6.13 -0.47
CA GLU A 85 -21.50 5.62 -0.54
C GLU A 85 -22.43 6.78 -0.90
N GLU A 86 -23.16 6.68 -2.02
CA GLU A 86 -24.07 7.74 -2.50
C GLU A 86 -25.18 8.08 -1.51
#